data_AF-E2CC20-F1
#
_entry.id   AF-E2CC20-F1
#
_cell.length_a   1.000
_cell.length_b   1.000
_cell.length_c   1.000
_cell.angle_alpha   90.00
_cell.angle_beta   90.00
_cell.angle_gamma   90.00
#
_symmetry.space_group_name_H-M   'P 1'
#
loop_
_entity.id
_entity.type
_entity.pdbx_description
1 polymer ?
#
loop_
_entity_poly.entity_id
_entity_poly.type
_entity_poly.pdbx_seq_one_letter_code
_entity_poly.pdbx_strand_id
1 'polypeptide(L)'
;MRRELKKLKTYLGRVYRDISRKIAGNEGLEHRFSRLLGLVERLLAQTPKDKNKIYSMHAPEVACIAKGKARTPYEFGAKVGIATTNREGLVLAARAFEGNPYDGHTLNDTISQAEKVCGTKAERVYVDRGYRGHDYEGDAKVMISGQKRGLTAQMKRELKRRSAIEATIGHMKTDGRLDRNFLNGKNGDAINALLAAAGHNLRLILNALIILLLWITNPIPKPVKSNICVLLRPRATSMA
;
A
#
# COMPACT_ATOMS: atom_id res chain seq x y z
N MET A 1 -6.70 -30.10 15.93
CA MET A 1 -6.02 -28.80 16.18
C MET A 1 -5.83 -28.46 17.67
N ARG A 2 -6.86 -28.48 18.54
CA ARG A 2 -6.71 -28.12 19.98
C ARG A 2 -5.70 -28.99 20.74
N ARG A 3 -5.69 -30.30 20.49
CA ARG A 3 -4.73 -31.25 21.10
C ARG A 3 -3.27 -30.90 20.75
N GLU A 4 -2.98 -30.65 19.48
CA GLU A 4 -1.65 -30.26 19.03
C GLU A 4 -1.19 -28.94 19.63
N LEU A 5 -2.07 -27.93 19.68
CA LEU A 5 -1.75 -26.65 20.34
C LEU A 5 -1.41 -26.84 21.82
N LYS A 6 -2.15 -27.69 22.54
CA LYS A 6 -1.87 -28.01 23.95
C LYS A 6 -0.52 -28.73 24.10
N LYS A 7 -0.20 -29.65 23.19
CA LYS A 7 1.08 -30.36 23.14
C LYS A 7 2.25 -29.39 22.91
N LEU A 8 2.15 -28.54 21.89
CA LEU A 8 3.17 -27.52 21.57
C LEU A 8 3.36 -26.53 22.72
N LYS A 9 2.28 -26.05 23.34
CA LYS A 9 2.35 -25.17 24.53
C LYS A 9 3.09 -25.84 25.70
N THR A 10 2.83 -27.14 25.92
CA THR A 10 3.50 -27.92 26.96
C THR A 10 5.00 -28.08 26.66
N TYR A 11 5.37 -28.40 25.42
CA TYR A 11 6.76 -28.53 25.02
C TYR A 11 7.52 -27.21 25.15
N LEU A 12 6.94 -26.12 24.66
CA LEU A 12 7.53 -24.78 24.80
C LEU A 12 7.74 -24.43 26.28
N GLY A 13 6.75 -24.64 27.14
CA GLY A 13 6.86 -24.36 28.57
C GLY A 13 7.86 -25.26 29.32
N ARG A 14 8.16 -26.46 28.81
CA ARG A 14 9.24 -27.31 29.34
C ARG A 14 10.60 -26.78 28.94
N VAL A 15 10.80 -26.46 27.65
CA VAL A 15 12.05 -25.89 27.13
C VAL A 15 12.37 -24.56 27.79
N TYR A 16 11.37 -23.67 27.93
CA TYR A 16 11.51 -22.39 28.63
C TYR A 16 12.06 -22.55 30.05
N ARG A 17 11.46 -23.45 30.85
CA ARG A 17 11.90 -23.71 32.22
C ARG A 17 13.28 -24.38 32.29
N ASP A 18 13.58 -25.28 31.36
CA ASP A 18 14.89 -25.93 31.30
C ASP A 18 16.01 -24.94 31.01
N ILE A 19 15.84 -24.11 29.98
CA ILE A 19 16.79 -23.04 29.62
C ILE A 19 16.94 -22.06 30.78
N SER A 20 15.83 -21.59 31.36
CA SER A 20 15.85 -20.63 32.47
C SER A 20 16.66 -21.15 33.67
N ARG A 21 16.53 -22.44 34.02
CA ARG A 21 17.34 -23.06 35.09
C ARG A 21 18.82 -23.18 34.73
N LYS A 22 19.16 -23.47 33.47
CA LYS A 22 20.54 -23.66 33.02
C LYS A 22 21.33 -22.35 32.95
N ILE A 23 20.65 -21.22 32.72
CA ILE A 23 21.30 -19.92 32.64
C ILE A 23 21.31 -19.16 33.98
N ALA A 24 20.52 -19.63 34.96
CA ALA A 24 20.36 -18.97 36.25
C ALA A 24 21.71 -18.74 36.95
N GLY A 25 21.97 -17.51 37.37
CA GLY A 25 23.21 -17.10 38.04
C GLY A 25 24.37 -16.79 37.07
N ASN A 26 24.14 -16.84 35.76
CA ASN A 26 25.09 -16.38 34.75
C ASN A 26 24.53 -15.13 34.06
N GLU A 27 24.91 -13.95 34.58
CA GLU A 27 24.42 -12.65 34.10
C GLU A 27 24.61 -12.47 32.58
N GLY A 28 25.73 -12.95 32.03
CA GLY A 28 26.02 -12.86 30.61
C GLY A 28 25.05 -13.66 29.73
N LEU A 29 24.67 -14.87 30.16
CA LEU A 29 23.67 -15.69 29.48
C LEU A 29 22.26 -15.17 29.69
N GLU A 30 21.91 -14.78 30.92
CA GLU A 30 20.62 -14.18 31.23
C GLU A 30 20.34 -12.95 30.37
N HIS A 31 21.31 -12.05 30.25
CA HIS A 31 21.20 -10.88 29.39
C HIS A 31 20.97 -11.27 27.91
N ARG A 32 21.74 -12.24 27.39
CA ARG A 32 21.59 -12.72 26.00
C ARG A 32 20.21 -13.34 25.72
N PHE A 33 19.65 -14.09 26.67
CA PHE A 33 18.38 -14.78 26.52
C PHE A 33 17.15 -13.93 26.91
N SER A 34 17.35 -12.82 27.62
CA SER A 34 16.29 -11.93 28.14
C SER A 34 15.17 -11.64 27.12
N ARG A 35 15.53 -11.15 25.93
CA ARG A 35 14.58 -10.82 24.87
C ARG A 35 13.77 -12.03 24.42
N LEU A 36 14.43 -13.16 24.19
CA LEU A 36 13.77 -14.36 23.68
C LEU A 36 12.87 -14.98 24.74
N LEU A 37 13.34 -15.10 25.98
CA LEU A 37 12.56 -15.63 27.10
C LEU A 37 11.36 -14.75 27.42
N GLY A 38 11.50 -13.42 27.37
CA GLY A 38 10.38 -12.49 27.51
C GLY A 38 9.31 -12.66 26.42
N LEU A 39 9.71 -12.91 25.16
CA LEU A 39 8.76 -13.22 24.08
C LEU A 39 8.06 -14.57 24.31
N VAL A 40 8.79 -15.59 24.79
CA VAL A 40 8.23 -16.91 25.09
C VAL A 40 7.24 -16.84 26.25
N GLU A 41 7.56 -16.10 27.30
CA GLU A 41 6.67 -15.88 28.45
C GLU A 41 5.37 -15.22 28.00
N ARG A 42 5.46 -14.13 27.22
CA ARG A 42 4.29 -13.48 26.62
C ARG A 42 3.49 -14.42 25.73
N LEU A 43 4.15 -15.24 24.89
CA LEU A 43 3.48 -16.21 24.03
C LEU A 43 2.75 -17.31 24.82
N LEU A 44 3.32 -17.76 25.94
CA LEU A 44 2.69 -18.75 26.83
C LEU A 44 1.48 -18.18 27.58
N ALA A 45 1.52 -16.90 27.95
CA ALA A 45 0.40 -16.19 28.59
C ALA A 45 -0.72 -15.83 27.60
N GLN A 46 -0.38 -15.65 26.32
CA GLN A 46 -1.30 -15.19 25.28
C GLN A 46 -2.54 -16.06 25.10
N THR A 47 -3.70 -15.41 24.99
CA THR A 47 -5.00 -16.02 24.74
C THR A 47 -5.58 -15.63 23.36
N PRO A 48 -6.61 -16.33 22.85
CA PRO A 48 -7.20 -16.01 21.56
C PRO A 48 -7.77 -14.59 21.44
N LYS A 49 -8.26 -14.02 22.56
CA LYS A 49 -8.94 -12.71 22.62
C LYS A 49 -7.98 -11.54 22.84
N ASP A 50 -6.71 -11.83 23.08
CA ASP A 50 -5.73 -10.77 23.33
C ASP A 50 -5.50 -9.91 22.08
N LYS A 51 -5.22 -8.64 22.33
CA LYS A 51 -4.76 -7.68 21.31
C LYS A 51 -3.24 -7.79 21.17
N ASN A 52 -2.70 -7.34 20.03
CA ASN A 52 -1.26 -7.31 19.76
C ASN A 52 -0.59 -8.68 20.00
N LYS A 53 -1.10 -9.72 19.34
CA LYS A 53 -0.58 -11.08 19.52
C LYS A 53 0.76 -11.25 18.83
N ILE A 54 1.62 -12.10 19.39
CA ILE A 54 2.83 -12.60 18.75
C ILE A 54 2.39 -13.65 17.71
N TYR A 55 2.61 -13.33 16.43
CA TYR A 55 2.38 -14.23 15.31
C TYR A 55 3.67 -14.87 14.80
N SER A 56 4.81 -14.22 15.01
CA SER A 56 6.15 -14.72 14.66
C SER A 56 7.14 -14.39 15.77
N MET A 57 7.98 -15.37 16.15
CA MET A 57 9.07 -15.14 17.11
C MET A 57 10.22 -14.33 16.50
N HIS A 58 10.40 -14.42 15.19
CA HIS A 58 11.46 -13.72 14.46
C HIS A 58 11.08 -12.29 14.08
N ALA A 59 9.78 -12.00 14.01
CA ALA A 59 9.23 -10.68 13.70
C ALA A 59 8.00 -10.40 14.60
N PRO A 60 8.21 -10.12 15.91
CA PRO A 60 7.13 -9.95 16.88
C PRO A 60 6.24 -8.72 16.63
N GLU A 61 6.69 -7.79 15.80
CA GLU A 61 5.95 -6.61 15.33
C GLU A 61 4.90 -6.90 14.25
N VAL A 62 4.97 -8.06 13.59
CA VAL A 62 4.04 -8.46 12.53
C VAL A 62 2.60 -8.46 13.04
N ALA A 63 1.73 -7.75 12.34
CA ALA A 63 0.32 -7.68 12.65
C ALA A 63 -0.49 -8.65 11.78
N CYS A 64 -1.62 -9.13 12.33
CA CYS A 64 -2.61 -9.86 11.55
C CYS A 64 -3.69 -8.89 11.06
N ILE A 65 -3.90 -8.87 9.75
CA ILE A 65 -4.77 -7.94 9.05
C ILE A 65 -5.89 -8.76 8.37
N ALA A 66 -7.14 -8.42 8.66
CA ALA A 66 -8.28 -9.09 8.05
C ALA A 66 -8.51 -8.54 6.63
N LYS A 67 -8.57 -9.42 5.63
CA LYS A 67 -8.74 -9.08 4.21
C LYS A 67 -10.21 -8.92 3.79
N GLY A 68 -11.16 -9.38 4.61
CA GLY A 68 -12.58 -9.46 4.22
C GLY A 68 -12.86 -10.43 3.05
N LYS A 69 -11.90 -11.30 2.69
CA LYS A 69 -12.02 -12.28 1.60
C LYS A 69 -12.33 -13.66 2.16
N ALA A 70 -13.31 -14.37 1.57
CA ALA A 70 -13.76 -15.67 2.07
C ALA A 70 -12.66 -16.76 2.06
N ARG A 71 -11.83 -16.82 1.01
CA ARG A 71 -10.81 -17.86 0.84
C ARG A 71 -9.53 -17.61 1.64
N THR A 72 -9.09 -16.36 1.73
CA THR A 72 -7.89 -15.93 2.47
C THR A 72 -8.25 -14.77 3.39
N PRO A 73 -8.85 -15.07 4.56
CA PRO A 73 -9.45 -14.05 5.43
C PRO A 73 -8.42 -13.18 6.15
N TYR A 74 -7.18 -13.65 6.28
CA TYR A 74 -6.12 -12.96 7.02
C TYR A 74 -4.85 -12.84 6.18
N GLU A 75 -4.11 -11.77 6.43
CA GLU A 75 -2.72 -11.60 6.04
C GLU A 75 -1.87 -11.18 7.23
N PHE A 76 -0.57 -11.41 7.12
CA PHE A 76 0.39 -11.08 8.16
C PHE A 76 1.43 -10.14 7.58
N GLY A 77 1.67 -9.02 8.26
CA GLY A 77 2.68 -8.05 7.87
C GLY A 77 2.48 -6.70 8.58
N ALA A 78 3.02 -5.65 7.97
CA ALA A 78 2.77 -4.27 8.36
C ALA A 78 1.66 -3.66 7.50
N LYS A 79 0.85 -2.77 8.10
CA LYS A 79 -0.11 -1.96 7.35
C LYS A 79 0.64 -0.85 6.63
N VAL A 80 0.33 -0.62 5.36
CA VAL A 80 0.93 0.45 4.56
C VAL A 80 -0.18 1.32 3.97
N GLY A 81 -0.12 2.63 4.20
CA GLY A 81 -0.94 3.63 3.53
C GLY A 81 -0.29 4.07 2.23
N ILE A 82 -1.03 3.98 1.13
CA ILE A 82 -0.57 4.39 -0.20
C ILE A 82 -1.45 5.55 -0.68
N ALA A 83 -0.85 6.63 -1.16
CA ALA A 83 -1.56 7.69 -1.88
C ALA A 83 -1.00 7.84 -3.29
N THR A 84 -1.90 7.96 -4.27
CA THR A 84 -1.55 8.16 -5.67
C THR A 84 -2.23 9.40 -6.24
N THR A 85 -1.62 10.01 -7.26
CA THR A 85 -2.28 11.01 -8.10
C THR A 85 -3.49 10.38 -8.79
N ASN A 86 -4.62 11.08 -8.84
CA ASN A 86 -5.86 10.52 -9.40
C ASN A 86 -5.78 10.23 -10.91
N ARG A 87 -5.00 11.03 -11.65
CA ARG A 87 -4.95 10.97 -13.12
C ARG A 87 -3.78 10.14 -13.64
N GLU A 88 -2.58 10.34 -13.10
CA GLU A 88 -1.34 9.75 -13.59
C GLU A 88 -1.00 8.43 -12.89
N GLY A 89 -1.58 8.17 -11.72
CA GLY A 89 -1.29 6.98 -10.92
C GLY A 89 0.08 6.98 -10.22
N LEU A 90 0.81 8.11 -10.24
CA LEU A 90 2.07 8.26 -9.51
C LEU A 90 1.84 8.13 -8.00
N VAL A 91 2.67 7.33 -7.34
CA VAL A 91 2.65 7.15 -5.89
C VAL A 91 3.34 8.33 -5.23
N LEU A 92 2.62 9.05 -4.38
CA LEU A 92 3.11 10.23 -3.66
C LEU A 92 3.46 9.89 -2.20
N ALA A 93 2.80 8.87 -1.64
CA ALA A 93 3.05 8.40 -0.29
C ALA A 93 3.02 6.87 -0.25
N ALA A 94 3.92 6.32 0.57
CA ALA A 94 3.97 4.92 0.95
C ALA A 94 4.46 4.84 2.40
N ARG A 95 3.52 4.91 3.33
CA ARG A 95 3.80 5.00 4.76
C ARG A 95 3.47 3.69 5.45
N ALA A 96 4.46 3.07 6.07
CA ALA A 96 4.23 1.92 6.94
C ALA A 96 3.73 2.39 8.31
N PHE A 97 2.79 1.65 8.87
CA PHE A 97 2.18 1.89 10.17
C PHE A 97 2.45 0.73 11.12
N GLU A 98 2.69 1.06 12.38
CA GLU A 98 2.90 0.06 13.42
C GLU A 98 1.59 -0.58 13.85
N GLY A 99 1.62 -1.90 14.07
CA GLY A 99 0.44 -2.66 14.49
C GLY A 99 -0.61 -2.76 13.38
N ASN A 100 -1.89 -2.75 13.77
CA ASN A 100 -3.01 -2.79 12.84
C ASN A 100 -3.99 -1.63 13.15
N PRO A 101 -3.61 -0.38 12.83
CA PRO A 101 -4.52 0.75 13.01
C PRO A 101 -5.72 0.61 12.09
N TYR A 102 -6.82 1.25 12.48
CA TYR A 102 -7.96 1.42 11.60
C TYR A 102 -7.57 2.26 10.37
N ASP A 103 -8.07 1.93 9.18
CA ASP A 103 -7.72 2.63 7.94
C ASP A 103 -8.01 4.14 8.03
N GLY A 104 -9.09 4.52 8.72
CA GLY A 104 -9.38 5.94 8.96
C GLY A 104 -8.27 6.68 9.71
N HIS A 105 -7.50 6.01 10.55
CA HIS A 105 -6.40 6.59 11.34
C HIS A 105 -5.05 6.57 10.63
N THR A 106 -5.01 6.17 9.36
CA THR A 106 -3.80 6.24 8.53
C THR A 106 -3.85 7.41 7.56
N LEU A 107 -5.01 8.07 7.44
CA LEU A 107 -5.26 9.02 6.36
C LEU A 107 -4.44 10.30 6.56
N ASN A 108 -4.47 10.89 7.75
CA ASN A 108 -3.75 12.13 8.05
C ASN A 108 -2.25 12.02 7.74
N ASP A 109 -1.66 10.95 8.23
CA ASP A 109 -0.26 10.62 8.11
C ASP A 109 0.17 10.32 6.66
N THR A 110 -0.70 9.63 5.90
CA THR A 110 -0.44 9.30 4.49
C THR A 110 -0.52 10.55 3.61
N ILE A 111 -1.54 11.40 3.80
CA ILE A 111 -1.68 12.65 3.03
C ILE A 111 -0.57 13.64 3.40
N SER A 112 -0.21 13.74 4.68
CA SER A 112 0.91 14.57 5.12
C SER A 112 2.23 14.19 4.45
N GLN A 113 2.48 12.89 4.23
CA GLN A 113 3.64 12.44 3.46
C GLN A 113 3.55 12.87 1.99
N ALA A 114 2.38 12.69 1.36
CA ALA A 114 2.18 13.06 -0.04
C ALA A 114 2.40 14.56 -0.27
N GLU A 115 1.84 15.41 0.59
CA GLU A 115 1.99 16.87 0.50
C GLU A 115 3.44 17.33 0.70
N LYS A 116 4.16 16.69 1.64
CA LYS A 116 5.60 16.95 1.85
C LYS A 116 6.43 16.59 0.63
N VAL A 117 6.14 15.46 -0.03
CA VAL A 117 6.85 15.02 -1.25
C VAL A 117 6.54 15.95 -2.43
N CYS A 118 5.29 16.38 -2.57
CA CYS A 118 4.87 17.26 -3.67
C CYS A 118 5.18 18.74 -3.46
N GLY A 119 5.42 19.18 -2.22
CA GLY A 119 5.53 20.59 -1.86
C GLY A 119 4.22 21.38 -2.05
N THR A 120 3.09 20.70 -2.23
CA THR A 120 1.78 21.31 -2.47
C THR A 120 0.69 20.59 -1.67
N LYS A 121 -0.30 21.35 -1.19
CA LYS A 121 -1.45 20.80 -0.46
C LYS A 121 -2.41 20.10 -1.41
N ALA A 122 -3.02 19.01 -0.95
CA ALA A 122 -4.05 18.33 -1.70
C ALA A 122 -5.34 19.15 -1.68
N GLU A 123 -5.97 19.37 -2.84
CA GLU A 123 -7.29 20.01 -2.89
C GLU A 123 -8.41 18.99 -2.59
N ARG A 124 -8.23 17.76 -3.09
CA ARG A 124 -9.23 16.69 -3.09
C ARG A 124 -8.57 15.35 -2.84
N VAL A 125 -9.12 14.58 -1.91
CA VAL A 125 -8.65 13.25 -1.54
C VAL A 125 -9.79 12.25 -1.72
N TYR A 126 -9.52 11.13 -2.41
CA TYR A 126 -10.53 10.12 -2.72
C TYR A 126 -10.19 8.80 -2.05
N VAL A 127 -11.07 8.32 -1.17
CA VAL A 127 -10.80 7.15 -0.32
C VAL A 127 -11.90 6.09 -0.39
N ASP A 128 -11.56 4.87 0.01
CA ASP A 128 -12.51 3.80 0.17
C ASP A 128 -13.43 3.97 1.37
N ARG A 129 -14.52 3.19 1.40
CA ARG A 129 -15.45 3.13 2.54
C ARG A 129 -14.78 2.80 3.86
N GLY A 130 -13.65 2.08 3.82
CA GLY A 130 -12.84 1.75 4.99
C GLY A 130 -12.34 2.98 5.76
N TYR A 131 -12.26 4.15 5.12
CA TYR A 131 -11.81 5.41 5.72
C TYR A 131 -12.95 6.25 6.33
N ARG A 132 -14.12 5.66 6.59
CA ARG A 132 -15.21 6.38 7.25
C ARG A 132 -14.83 6.77 8.68
N GLY A 133 -15.06 8.03 9.06
CA GLY A 133 -14.63 8.54 10.36
C GLY A 133 -13.10 8.67 10.46
N HIS A 134 -12.46 9.08 9.36
CA HIS A 134 -11.03 9.30 9.30
C HIS A 134 -10.55 10.39 10.25
N ASP A 135 -9.25 10.38 10.52
CA ASP A 135 -8.54 11.34 11.37
C ASP A 135 -7.93 12.55 10.63
N TYR A 136 -8.19 12.68 9.32
CA TYR A 136 -7.63 13.78 8.53
C TYR A 136 -8.11 15.16 9.02
N GLU A 137 -7.15 16.02 9.35
CA GLU A 137 -7.37 17.38 9.88
C GLU A 137 -6.96 18.49 8.90
N GLY A 138 -6.51 18.14 7.69
CA GLY A 138 -6.06 19.12 6.69
C GLY A 138 -7.19 19.75 5.88
N ASP A 139 -6.80 20.66 4.98
CA ASP A 139 -7.74 21.48 4.20
C ASP A 139 -8.39 20.74 3.02
N ALA A 140 -7.87 19.56 2.65
CA ALA A 140 -8.36 18.82 1.49
C ALA A 140 -9.79 18.32 1.70
N LYS A 141 -10.61 18.39 0.65
CA LYS A 141 -11.92 17.75 0.66
C LYS A 141 -11.75 16.24 0.53
N VAL A 142 -12.06 15.50 1.59
CA VAL A 142 -12.04 14.04 1.59
C VAL A 142 -13.39 13.50 1.10
N MET A 143 -13.37 12.74 0.01
CA MET A 143 -14.54 12.07 -0.56
C MET A 143 -14.44 10.56 -0.40
N ILE A 144 -15.46 9.99 0.24
CA ILE A 144 -15.53 8.55 0.53
C ILE A 144 -16.36 7.83 -0.54
N SER A 145 -15.92 6.64 -0.95
CA SER A 145 -16.62 5.86 -1.97
C SER A 145 -18.07 5.53 -1.59
N GLY A 146 -18.99 5.79 -2.54
CA GLY A 146 -20.43 5.66 -2.33
C GLY A 146 -21.14 6.92 -1.83
N GLN A 147 -20.43 8.02 -1.61
CA GLN A 147 -21.04 9.33 -1.39
C GLN A 147 -21.86 9.77 -2.62
N LYS A 148 -23.10 10.22 -2.40
CA LYS A 148 -24.02 10.64 -3.47
C LYS A 148 -24.28 12.15 -3.52
N ARG A 149 -24.19 12.82 -2.37
CA ARG A 149 -24.50 14.25 -2.21
C ARG A 149 -23.24 15.11 -2.22
N GLY A 150 -23.36 16.35 -2.68
CA GLY A 150 -22.26 17.33 -2.68
C GLY A 150 -21.14 17.04 -3.70
N LEU A 151 -21.41 16.26 -4.75
CA LEU A 151 -20.42 15.90 -5.76
C LEU A 151 -20.75 16.52 -7.12
N THR A 152 -19.81 17.29 -7.66
CA THR A 152 -19.85 17.75 -9.06
C THR A 152 -19.63 16.59 -10.03
N ALA A 153 -19.92 16.79 -11.33
CA ALA A 153 -19.67 15.78 -12.36
C ALA A 153 -18.18 15.38 -12.44
N GLN A 154 -17.27 16.33 -12.20
CA GLN A 154 -15.84 16.07 -12.11
C GLN A 154 -15.50 15.19 -10.90
N MET A 155 -15.97 15.56 -9.71
CA MET A 155 -15.71 14.78 -8.48
C MET A 155 -16.27 13.35 -8.58
N LYS A 156 -17.41 13.15 -9.24
CA LYS A 156 -17.95 11.81 -9.51
C LYS A 156 -17.01 10.97 -10.39
N ARG A 157 -16.41 11.57 -11.42
CA ARG A 157 -15.43 10.88 -12.30
C ARG A 157 -14.14 10.55 -11.56
N GLU A 158 -13.61 11.51 -10.80
CA GLU A 158 -12.40 11.34 -9.99
C GLU A 158 -12.60 10.28 -8.89
N LEU A 159 -13.75 10.30 -8.19
CA LEU A 159 -14.11 9.29 -7.18
C LEU A 159 -14.29 7.89 -7.79
N LYS A 160 -14.80 7.80 -9.02
CA LYS A 160 -14.87 6.52 -9.76
C LYS A 160 -13.47 6.02 -10.12
N ARG A 161 -12.58 6.90 -10.59
CA ARG A 161 -11.19 6.55 -10.95
C ARG A 161 -10.34 6.09 -9.79
N ARG A 162 -10.67 6.47 -8.55
CA ARG A 162 -10.01 6.00 -7.34
C ARG A 162 -9.75 4.49 -7.32
N SER A 163 -10.65 3.66 -7.88
CA SER A 163 -10.44 2.20 -7.95
C SER A 163 -9.18 1.78 -8.71
N ALA A 164 -8.59 2.66 -9.53
CA ALA A 164 -7.31 2.42 -10.19
C ALA A 164 -6.17 2.20 -9.20
N ILE A 165 -6.27 2.72 -7.96
CA ILE A 165 -5.26 2.49 -6.92
C ILE A 165 -5.09 1.00 -6.60
N GLU A 166 -6.14 0.19 -6.74
CA GLU A 166 -6.06 -1.27 -6.56
C GLU A 166 -5.14 -1.92 -7.59
N ALA A 167 -5.17 -1.44 -8.84
CA ALA A 167 -4.27 -1.89 -9.88
C ALA A 167 -2.84 -1.43 -9.58
N THR A 168 -2.64 -0.18 -9.15
CA THR A 168 -1.33 0.33 -8.71
C THR A 168 -0.75 -0.52 -7.59
N ILE A 169 -1.51 -0.80 -6.53
CA ILE A 169 -1.10 -1.67 -5.42
C ILE A 169 -0.83 -3.10 -5.93
N GLY A 170 -1.63 -3.60 -6.88
CA GLY A 170 -1.40 -4.87 -7.56
C GLY A 170 -0.02 -4.94 -8.21
N HIS A 171 0.32 -3.95 -9.04
CA HIS A 171 1.65 -3.84 -9.67
C HIS A 171 2.77 -3.69 -8.64
N MET A 172 2.56 -2.91 -7.57
CA MET A 172 3.54 -2.79 -6.48
C MET A 172 3.78 -4.12 -5.78
N LYS A 173 2.76 -4.98 -5.64
CA LYS A 173 2.91 -6.33 -5.09
C LYS A 173 3.64 -7.26 -6.05
N THR A 174 3.21 -7.36 -7.30
CA THR A 174 3.81 -8.30 -8.26
C THR A 174 5.21 -7.90 -8.70
N ASP A 175 5.38 -6.63 -9.06
CA ASP A 175 6.61 -6.14 -9.70
C ASP A 175 7.54 -5.51 -8.67
N GLY A 176 6.97 -4.89 -7.63
CA GLY A 176 7.71 -4.23 -6.54
C GLY A 176 7.93 -5.09 -5.30
N ARG A 177 7.40 -6.32 -5.25
CA ARG A 177 7.46 -7.23 -4.09
C ARG A 177 6.94 -6.61 -2.79
N LEU A 178 5.96 -5.70 -2.88
CA LEU A 178 5.32 -5.11 -1.69
C LEU A 178 4.68 -6.19 -0.79
N ASP A 179 4.31 -7.34 -1.34
CA ASP A 179 3.75 -8.48 -0.62
C ASP A 179 4.78 -9.34 0.14
N ARG A 180 6.08 -9.10 -0.07
CA ARG A 180 7.18 -9.84 0.56
C ARG A 180 8.30 -8.91 1.02
N ASN A 181 8.42 -8.74 2.33
CA ASN A 181 9.51 -8.00 2.93
C ASN A 181 10.67 -8.93 3.33
N PHE A 182 11.88 -8.62 2.85
CA PHE A 182 13.12 -9.31 3.23
C PHE A 182 13.95 -8.52 4.25
N LEU A 183 13.53 -7.31 4.59
CA LEU A 183 14.17 -6.44 5.56
C LEU A 183 13.58 -6.69 6.94
N ASN A 184 14.42 -6.53 7.96
CA ASN A 184 14.03 -6.84 9.33
C ASN A 184 13.41 -5.64 10.04
N GLY A 185 12.39 -5.91 10.85
CA GLY A 185 11.77 -4.92 11.71
C GLY A 185 10.96 -3.85 10.98
N LYS A 186 10.39 -2.95 11.79
CA LYS A 186 9.54 -1.84 11.35
C LYS A 186 10.22 -0.90 10.35
N ASN A 187 11.52 -0.64 10.55
CA ASN A 187 12.31 0.16 9.62
C ASN A 187 12.42 -0.56 8.26
N GLY A 188 12.59 -1.88 8.28
CA GLY A 188 12.56 -2.70 7.08
C GLY A 188 11.22 -2.63 6.36
N ASP A 189 10.10 -2.71 7.08
CA ASP A 189 8.75 -2.55 6.50
C ASP A 189 8.58 -1.19 5.82
N ALA A 190 9.00 -0.11 6.48
CA ALA A 190 8.94 1.24 5.93
C ALA A 190 9.81 1.40 4.67
N ILE A 191 11.05 0.90 4.71
CA ILE A 191 11.97 0.94 3.57
C ILE A 191 11.42 0.14 2.40
N ASN A 192 10.92 -1.08 2.64
CA ASN A 192 10.36 -1.93 1.58
C ASN A 192 9.16 -1.25 0.90
N ALA A 193 8.25 -0.69 1.69
CA ALA A 193 7.10 0.05 1.17
C ALA A 193 7.52 1.25 0.30
N LEU A 194 8.48 2.04 0.79
CA LEU A 194 8.98 3.21 0.09
C LEU A 194 9.70 2.84 -1.22
N LEU A 195 10.56 1.82 -1.21
CA LEU A 195 11.27 1.36 -2.39
C LEU A 195 10.34 0.72 -3.42
N ALA A 196 9.32 -0.03 -2.99
CA ALA A 196 8.31 -0.58 -3.88
C ALA A 196 7.53 0.55 -4.61
N ALA A 197 7.19 1.62 -3.89
CA ALA A 197 6.55 2.81 -4.45
C ALA A 197 7.45 3.56 -5.43
N ALA A 198 8.71 3.81 -5.05
CA ALA A 198 9.70 4.44 -5.92
C ALA A 198 9.90 3.62 -7.20
N GLY A 199 10.05 2.30 -7.08
CA GLY A 199 10.19 1.38 -8.21
C GLY A 199 8.97 1.40 -9.14
N HIS A 200 7.75 1.55 -8.60
CA HIS A 200 6.55 1.73 -9.43
C HIS A 200 6.60 3.03 -10.23
N ASN A 201 6.92 4.16 -9.59
CA ASN A 201 7.04 5.44 -10.27
C ASN A 201 8.12 5.44 -11.35
N LEU A 202 9.29 4.84 -11.08
CA LEU A 202 10.37 4.72 -12.05
C LEU A 202 9.93 3.95 -13.31
N ARG A 203 9.12 2.89 -13.16
CA ARG A 203 8.56 2.16 -14.30
C ARG A 203 7.60 3.03 -15.12
N LEU A 204 6.73 3.80 -14.46
CA LEU A 204 5.83 4.72 -15.14
C LEU A 204 6.59 5.79 -15.93
N ILE A 205 7.61 6.39 -15.31
CA ILE A 205 8.47 7.39 -15.95
C ILE A 205 9.22 6.77 -17.13
N LEU A 206 9.82 5.59 -16.95
CA LEU A 206 10.55 4.91 -18.01
C LEU A 206 9.64 4.58 -19.21
N ASN A 207 8.42 4.11 -18.97
CA ASN A 207 7.46 3.86 -20.04
C ASN A 207 7.10 5.13 -20.81
N ALA A 208 6.92 6.26 -20.12
CA ALA A 208 6.66 7.54 -20.78
C ALA A 208 7.87 8.01 -21.62
N LEU A 209 9.09 7.84 -21.10
CA LEU A 209 10.32 8.15 -21.84
C LEU A 209 10.51 7.26 -23.07
N ILE A 210 10.16 5.98 -22.98
CA ILE A 210 10.20 5.06 -24.15
C ILE A 210 9.21 5.53 -25.22
N ILE A 211 7.98 5.91 -24.84
CA ILE A 211 6.98 6.44 -25.78
C ILE A 211 7.49 7.73 -26.44
N LEU A 212 8.06 8.63 -25.64
CA LEU A 212 8.65 9.87 -26.15
C LEU A 212 9.80 9.60 -27.13
N LEU A 213 10.68 8.67 -26.79
CA LEU A 213 11.79 8.27 -27.66
C LEU A 213 11.28 7.68 -28.99
N LEU A 214 10.27 6.82 -28.94
CA LEU A 214 9.65 6.25 -30.14
C LEU A 214 9.02 7.33 -31.02
N TRP A 215 8.39 8.34 -30.42
CA TRP A 215 7.81 9.46 -31.13
C TRP A 215 8.85 10.35 -31.81
N ILE A 216 10.00 10.58 -31.15
CA ILE A 216 11.12 11.35 -31.71
C ILE A 216 11.82 10.57 -32.84
N THR A 217 12.01 9.26 -32.67
CA THR A 217 12.76 8.41 -33.62
C THR A 217 11.93 7.92 -34.80
N ASN A 218 10.61 7.82 -34.66
CA ASN A 218 9.67 7.50 -35.74
C ASN A 218 8.76 8.71 -36.01
N PRO A 219 9.28 9.78 -36.63
CA PRO A 219 8.42 10.88 -37.04
C PRO A 219 7.37 10.32 -38.00
N ILE A 220 6.09 10.49 -37.65
CA ILE A 220 4.97 10.21 -38.54
C ILE A 220 5.31 10.86 -39.89
N PRO A 221 5.31 10.13 -41.03
CA PRO A 221 5.61 10.74 -42.31
C PRO A 221 4.65 11.91 -42.48
N LYS A 222 5.21 13.11 -42.70
CA LYS A 222 4.41 14.31 -43.00
C LYS A 222 3.45 13.93 -44.12
N PRO A 223 2.15 14.27 -44.05
CA PRO A 223 1.28 14.06 -45.18
C PRO A 223 1.92 14.76 -46.37
N VAL A 224 2.33 13.97 -47.36
CA VAL A 224 2.78 14.51 -48.64
C VAL A 224 1.59 15.29 -49.15
N LYS A 225 1.72 16.62 -49.23
CA LYS A 225 0.79 17.46 -49.97
C LYS A 225 0.92 17.02 -51.43
N SER A 226 0.16 16.02 -51.84
CA SER A 226 -0.04 15.75 -53.26
C SER A 226 -0.87 16.91 -53.81
N ASN A 227 -0.26 17.66 -54.71
CA ASN A 227 -0.93 18.64 -55.55
C ASN A 227 -2.05 17.95 -56.32
N ILE A 228 -3.30 18.04 -55.83
CA ILE A 228 -4.49 17.89 -56.67
C ILE A 228 -5.26 19.20 -56.54
N CYS A 229 -4.80 20.17 -57.30
CA CYS A 229 -5.54 21.36 -57.65
C CYS A 229 -5.43 21.55 -59.16
N VAL A 230 -6.00 20.65 -59.97
CA VAL A 230 -6.41 20.95 -61.36
C VAL A 230 -7.60 20.07 -61.71
N LEU A 231 -8.74 20.73 -61.93
CA LEU A 231 -9.95 20.42 -62.71
C LEU A 231 -11.14 21.00 -61.93
N LEU A 232 -11.39 22.31 -62.00
CA LEU A 232 -12.31 22.93 -62.99
C LEU A 232 -13.66 22.20 -63.01
N ARG A 233 -14.84 22.74 -62.67
CA ARG A 233 -15.41 24.06 -62.38
C ARG A 233 -16.79 23.81 -61.71
N PRO A 234 -17.38 24.81 -61.03
CA PRO A 234 -18.78 24.74 -60.61
C PRO A 234 -19.72 24.95 -61.80
N ARG A 235 -20.79 24.16 -61.92
CA ARG A 235 -22.01 24.56 -62.64
C ARG A 235 -23.13 24.73 -61.64
N ALA A 236 -23.62 25.96 -61.58
CA ALA A 236 -24.78 26.39 -60.83
C ALA A 236 -26.10 25.91 -61.49
N THR A 237 -27.16 25.86 -60.67
CA THR A 237 -28.62 25.90 -61.02
C THR A 237 -29.17 24.72 -61.85
N SER A 238 -30.38 24.18 -61.64
CA SER A 238 -31.66 24.81 -61.33
C SER A 238 -32.63 23.88 -60.59
N MET A 239 -33.72 24.50 -60.11
CA MET A 239 -34.97 23.92 -59.63
C MET A 239 -35.58 22.86 -60.57
N ALA A 240 -36.20 21.84 -59.97
CA ALA A 240 -37.58 21.37 -60.20
C ALA A 240 -37.99 20.48 -59.02
#